data_AF-A0A139D3H6-F1
#
_entry.id   AF-A0A139D3H6-F1
#
_cell.length_a   1.000
_cell.length_b   1.000
_cell.length_c   1.000
_cell.angle_alpha   90.00
_cell.angle_beta   90.00
_cell.angle_gamma   90.00
#
_symmetry.space_group_name_H-M   'P 1'
#
loop_
_entity.id
_entity.type
_entity.pdbx_description
1 polymer ?
#
loop_
_entity_poly.entity_id
_entity_poly.type
_entity_poly.pdbx_seq_one_letter_code
_entity_poly.pdbx_strand_id
1 'polypeptide(L)'
;MKKTILLLVVFLLILPTAASADRGSIPYIPEVRIFEPSQDALIAWNGEEEILILSTELYASEATKILQVLPLPAEPEVKKSSRDVLRRANEFVIQKFFDNLRQPVFRSEISKTPAAEIKEEVVIGSHDILVVKVLNQDYFVSWVNNHLEEKGEKTPQISDSLKSTINNYINRGYNYFVFDTIEVSPDPEINEAISYKFKTDELYYPLEITKSDHGVSEISLLVLTNQNLINYGGIAKNRVNEKNPTVELNLFDVEYISSDIHDLFIKKNDDLLTYSSTIQLLNWSIKDDLANFNSDLLVDSKLEGLLKNEVIYQGTTFIDSQAEANYPYPSEKEMESISGVVEMRMGSRMHPWLAPSINGKALFNAHTNRIVNNFDAEGEKITVKGYSSKDGQITMRDPIDKMPVLINISDVFYVTEIVGWTPYTGIAISSDGKLNNERSRFWLKNK
;
A
#
# COMPACT_ATOMS: atom_id res chain seq x y z
N MET A 1 -6.07 -6.59 50.12
CA MET A 1 -5.23 -7.68 49.56
C MET A 1 -5.96 -8.53 48.54
N LYS A 2 -7.16 -9.07 48.81
CA LYS A 2 -7.92 -9.86 47.81
C LYS A 2 -8.31 -9.10 46.53
N LYS A 3 -8.65 -7.81 46.62
CA LYS A 3 -8.97 -6.97 45.44
C LYS A 3 -7.74 -6.60 44.61
N THR A 4 -6.57 -6.48 45.24
CA THR A 4 -5.30 -6.18 44.55
C THR A 4 -4.74 -7.40 43.81
N ILE A 5 -4.94 -8.60 44.35
CA ILE A 5 -4.60 -9.88 43.69
C ILE A 5 -5.51 -10.12 42.48
N LEU A 6 -6.80 -9.79 42.57
CA LEU A 6 -7.73 -9.92 41.45
C LEU A 6 -7.36 -9.00 40.28
N LEU A 7 -6.88 -7.78 40.55
CA LEU A 7 -6.44 -6.83 39.52
C LEU A 7 -5.15 -7.30 38.81
N LEU A 8 -4.24 -7.95 39.54
CA LEU A 8 -3.01 -8.50 38.98
C LEU A 8 -3.27 -9.71 38.07
N VAL A 9 -4.25 -10.56 38.41
CA VAL A 9 -4.67 -11.71 37.60
C VAL A 9 -5.39 -11.26 36.32
N VAL A 10 -6.20 -10.20 36.38
CA VAL A 10 -6.82 -9.60 35.19
C VAL A 10 -5.79 -8.93 34.29
N PHE A 11 -4.74 -8.32 34.85
CA PHE A 11 -3.65 -7.72 34.05
C PHE A 11 -2.75 -8.77 33.37
N LEU A 12 -2.55 -9.95 33.98
CA LEU A 12 -1.85 -11.07 33.33
C LEU A 12 -2.65 -11.71 32.18
N LEU A 13 -3.98 -11.57 32.16
CA LEU A 13 -4.84 -12.08 31.09
C LEU A 13 -4.92 -11.15 29.87
N ILE A 14 -4.28 -9.98 29.91
CA ILE A 14 -4.20 -9.01 28.79
C ILE A 14 -2.78 -9.00 28.17
N LEU A 15 -1.94 -9.99 28.52
CA LEU A 15 -0.72 -10.20 27.74
C LEU A 15 -1.15 -10.57 26.31
N PRO A 16 -0.68 -9.83 25.28
CA PRO A 16 -0.98 -10.19 23.91
C PRO A 16 -0.48 -11.63 23.71
N THR A 17 -1.40 -12.53 23.35
CA THR A 17 -1.02 -13.86 22.88
C THR A 17 -0.08 -13.63 21.72
N ALA A 18 1.17 -14.13 21.84
CA ALA A 18 2.12 -14.13 20.74
C ALA A 18 1.38 -14.64 19.49
N ALA A 19 1.36 -13.81 18.45
CA ALA A 19 0.72 -14.16 17.20
C ALA A 19 1.44 -15.39 16.63
N SER A 20 0.66 -16.42 16.32
CA SER A 20 1.12 -17.60 15.61
C SER A 20 0.69 -17.36 14.17
N ALA A 21 1.56 -16.71 13.40
CA ALA A 21 1.45 -16.70 11.95
C ALA A 21 2.39 -17.78 11.43
N ASP A 22 1.89 -18.68 10.61
CA ASP A 22 2.60 -19.86 10.19
C ASP A 22 2.64 -19.95 8.66
N ARG A 23 2.01 -19.05 7.88
CA ARG A 23 1.97 -19.12 6.39
C ARG A 23 1.53 -20.50 5.89
N GLY A 24 0.58 -21.13 6.58
CA GLY A 24 0.20 -22.51 6.27
C GLY A 24 1.30 -23.53 6.58
N SER A 25 2.16 -23.28 7.58
CA SER A 25 3.17 -24.25 8.02
C SER A 25 2.49 -25.48 8.60
N ILE A 26 2.98 -26.63 8.18
CA ILE A 26 2.56 -27.92 8.69
C ILE A 26 3.71 -28.45 9.55
N PRO A 27 3.60 -28.43 10.89
CA PRO A 27 4.64 -28.97 11.73
C PRO A 27 4.68 -30.49 11.58
N TYR A 28 5.89 -31.04 11.56
CA TYR A 28 6.08 -32.48 11.55
C TYR A 28 5.56 -33.09 12.86
N ILE A 29 5.67 -32.36 13.98
CA ILE A 29 5.09 -32.75 15.26
C ILE A 29 3.79 -31.95 15.48
N PRO A 30 2.59 -32.58 15.44
CA PRO A 30 1.31 -31.87 15.46
C PRO A 30 1.06 -30.97 16.68
N GLU A 31 1.69 -31.27 17.81
CA GLU A 31 1.54 -30.51 19.06
C GLU A 31 2.44 -29.27 19.13
N VAL A 32 3.41 -29.13 18.21
CA VAL A 32 4.33 -28.00 18.20
C VAL A 32 3.66 -26.77 17.59
N ARG A 33 3.69 -25.67 18.34
CA ARG A 33 3.18 -24.37 17.88
C ARG A 33 4.29 -23.62 17.18
N ILE A 34 3.97 -23.10 16.00
CA ILE A 34 4.86 -22.25 15.22
C ILE A 34 4.42 -20.80 15.43
N PHE A 35 5.37 -19.89 15.30
CA PHE A 35 5.11 -18.48 15.44
C PHE A 35 6.02 -17.68 14.52
N GLU A 36 5.42 -16.77 13.76
CA GLU A 36 6.10 -15.76 12.95
C GLU A 36 5.70 -14.37 13.46
N PRO A 37 6.60 -13.63 14.13
CA PRO A 37 6.27 -12.37 14.76
C PRO A 37 6.15 -11.22 13.75
N SER A 38 6.78 -11.35 12.59
CA SER A 38 6.78 -10.37 11.52
C SER A 38 6.98 -11.01 10.16
N GLN A 39 6.14 -10.62 9.21
CA GLN A 39 6.27 -11.03 7.81
C GLN A 39 6.84 -9.88 7.00
N ASP A 40 8.14 -9.97 6.70
CA ASP A 40 8.81 -9.03 5.80
C ASP A 40 8.87 -9.64 4.40
N ALA A 41 8.39 -8.87 3.41
CA ALA A 41 8.54 -9.22 2.02
C ALA A 41 8.91 -8.02 1.18
N LEU A 42 9.63 -8.30 0.09
CA LEU A 42 9.82 -7.37 -1.00
C LEU A 42 9.12 -7.92 -2.24
N ILE A 43 8.33 -7.08 -2.88
CA ILE A 43 7.63 -7.37 -4.13
C ILE A 43 8.17 -6.41 -5.18
N ALA A 44 8.66 -6.93 -6.30
CA ALA A 44 8.96 -6.13 -7.47
C ALA A 44 8.05 -6.56 -8.62
N TRP A 45 7.22 -5.66 -9.13
CA TRP A 45 6.23 -5.97 -10.17
C TRP A 45 6.25 -4.94 -11.29
N ASN A 46 6.37 -5.41 -12.53
CA ASN A 46 6.47 -4.56 -13.73
C ASN A 46 5.17 -4.49 -14.56
N GLY A 47 4.10 -5.15 -14.11
CA GLY A 47 2.83 -5.27 -14.83
C GLY A 47 2.55 -6.67 -15.39
N GLU A 48 3.58 -7.50 -15.58
CA GLU A 48 3.47 -8.81 -16.25
C GLU A 48 4.26 -9.93 -15.54
N GLU A 49 5.35 -9.56 -14.87
CA GLU A 49 6.19 -10.44 -14.06
C GLU A 49 6.36 -9.83 -12.67
N GLU A 50 6.39 -10.70 -11.67
CA GLU A 50 6.64 -10.35 -10.27
C GLU A 50 7.84 -11.14 -9.74
N ILE A 51 8.67 -10.46 -8.95
CA ILE A 51 9.68 -11.07 -8.08
C ILE A 51 9.23 -10.85 -6.64
N LEU A 52 8.86 -11.94 -5.96
CA LEU A 52 8.51 -11.97 -4.55
C LEU A 52 9.70 -12.50 -3.76
N ILE A 53 10.30 -11.66 -2.93
CA ILE A 53 11.36 -12.05 -2.00
C ILE A 53 10.77 -12.14 -0.61
N LEU A 54 10.74 -13.35 -0.08
CA LEU A 54 10.26 -13.62 1.27
C LEU A 54 11.45 -13.76 2.20
N SER A 55 11.33 -13.17 3.38
CA SER A 55 12.20 -13.56 4.47
C SER A 55 11.44 -13.58 5.80
N THR A 56 11.59 -14.70 6.50
CA THR A 56 10.76 -15.06 7.65
C THR A 56 11.65 -15.26 8.86
N GLU A 57 11.20 -14.79 10.00
CA GLU A 57 11.74 -15.17 11.29
C GLU A 57 10.72 -16.10 11.95
N LEU A 58 11.09 -17.35 12.19
CA LEU A 58 10.18 -18.36 12.73
C LEU A 58 10.74 -18.89 14.05
N TYR A 59 9.84 -19.08 15.01
CA TYR A 59 10.14 -19.79 16.25
C TYR A 59 9.09 -20.86 16.51
N ALA A 60 9.51 -21.94 17.16
CA ALA A 60 8.67 -23.06 17.50
C ALA A 60 8.66 -23.29 19.01
N SER A 61 7.56 -23.81 19.56
CA SER A 61 7.53 -24.17 20.99
C SER A 61 8.55 -25.24 21.36
N GLU A 62 8.92 -26.09 20.40
CA GLU A 62 9.96 -27.12 20.50
C GLU A 62 10.66 -27.27 19.14
N ALA A 63 11.90 -27.76 19.14
CA ALA A 63 12.66 -27.95 17.89
C ALA A 63 11.98 -28.99 16.99
N THR A 64 11.68 -28.61 15.75
CA THR A 64 10.97 -29.47 14.79
C THR A 64 11.28 -29.07 13.35
N LYS A 65 10.76 -29.86 12.41
CA LYS A 65 10.66 -29.48 11.00
C LYS A 65 9.27 -28.97 10.70
N ILE A 66 9.18 -28.02 9.80
CA ILE A 66 7.90 -27.54 9.28
C ILE A 66 7.94 -27.59 7.75
N LEU A 67 6.79 -27.86 7.16
CA LEU A 67 6.56 -27.74 5.73
C LEU A 67 5.73 -26.48 5.48
N GLN A 68 6.35 -25.42 4.96
CA GLN A 68 5.63 -24.21 4.54
C GLN A 68 5.00 -24.41 3.17
N VAL A 69 3.84 -23.80 2.96
CA VAL A 69 3.09 -23.90 1.71
C VAL A 69 2.85 -22.49 1.18
N LEU A 70 3.32 -22.22 -0.03
CA LEU A 70 3.14 -20.93 -0.71
C LEU A 70 2.39 -21.13 -2.03
N PRO A 71 1.12 -20.71 -2.11
CA PRO A 71 0.36 -20.73 -3.36
C PRO A 71 0.78 -19.58 -4.27
N LEU A 72 0.95 -19.87 -5.56
CA LEU A 72 1.32 -18.90 -6.58
C LEU A 72 0.39 -19.00 -7.82
N PRO A 73 0.12 -17.87 -8.50
CA PRO A 73 -0.76 -17.83 -9.67
C PRO A 73 -0.15 -18.52 -10.90
N ALA A 74 1.18 -18.61 -10.97
CA ALA A 74 1.92 -19.21 -12.08
C ALA A 74 3.14 -19.97 -11.58
N GLU A 75 3.74 -20.78 -12.46
CA GLU A 75 4.97 -21.53 -12.17
C GLU A 75 6.13 -20.57 -11.87
N PRO A 76 6.74 -20.64 -10.67
CA PRO A 76 7.87 -19.80 -10.33
C PRO A 76 9.21 -20.36 -10.81
N GLU A 77 10.12 -19.46 -11.17
CA GLU A 77 11.55 -19.69 -11.03
C GLU A 77 11.95 -19.39 -9.58
N VAL A 78 12.54 -20.37 -8.90
CA VAL A 78 12.97 -20.23 -7.50
C VAL A 78 14.48 -20.04 -7.42
N LYS A 79 14.92 -19.01 -6.71
CA LYS A 79 16.34 -18.73 -6.46
C LYS A 79 16.59 -18.42 -5.00
N LYS A 80 17.80 -18.73 -4.54
CA LYS A 80 18.31 -18.17 -3.30
C LYS A 80 18.44 -16.66 -3.44
N SER A 81 18.05 -15.93 -2.40
CA SER A 81 18.17 -14.49 -2.30
C SER A 81 18.95 -14.12 -1.04
N SER A 82 19.17 -12.83 -0.83
CA SER A 82 19.83 -12.30 0.36
C SER A 82 18.94 -11.29 1.08
N ARG A 83 18.95 -11.32 2.41
CA ARG A 83 18.38 -10.26 3.26
C ARG A 83 18.91 -8.88 2.89
N ASP A 84 20.10 -8.81 2.31
CA ASP A 84 20.68 -7.56 1.84
C ASP A 84 19.81 -6.85 0.81
N VAL A 85 18.99 -7.56 0.04
CA VAL A 85 18.06 -6.94 -0.91
C VAL A 85 17.01 -6.13 -0.15
N LEU A 86 16.40 -6.71 0.88
CA LEU A 86 15.44 -6.02 1.75
C LEU A 86 16.11 -4.88 2.54
N ARG A 87 17.34 -5.09 3.03
CA ARG A 87 18.12 -4.05 3.73
C ARG A 87 18.37 -2.85 2.81
N ARG A 88 18.90 -3.08 1.61
CA ARG A 88 19.23 -2.03 0.63
C ARG A 88 17.99 -1.27 0.19
N ALA A 89 16.86 -1.94 -0.02
CA ALA A 89 15.59 -1.26 -0.29
C ALA A 89 15.16 -0.38 0.90
N ASN A 90 15.25 -0.88 2.13
CA ASN A 90 14.95 -0.10 3.33
C ASN A 90 15.86 1.14 3.51
N GLU A 91 17.12 1.11 3.07
CA GLU A 91 18.01 2.27 3.14
C GLU A 91 17.43 3.50 2.45
N PHE A 92 16.80 3.32 1.28
CA PHE A 92 16.15 4.41 0.55
C PHE A 92 14.94 4.98 1.30
N VAL A 93 14.13 4.11 1.91
CA VAL A 93 12.98 4.54 2.71
C VAL A 93 13.43 5.34 3.94
N ILE A 94 14.43 4.82 4.65
CA ILE A 94 15.01 5.45 5.84
C ILE A 94 15.64 6.80 5.47
N GLN A 95 16.39 6.86 4.37
CA GLN A 95 16.99 8.11 3.89
C GLN A 95 15.93 9.15 3.58
N LYS A 96 14.87 8.79 2.86
CA LYS A 96 13.76 9.71 2.54
C LYS A 96 13.08 10.22 3.81
N PHE A 97 12.84 9.34 4.79
CA PHE A 97 12.30 9.70 6.08
C PHE A 97 13.17 10.75 6.79
N PHE A 98 14.49 10.54 6.85
CA PHE A 98 15.41 11.50 7.47
C PHE A 98 15.56 12.81 6.70
N ASP A 99 15.54 12.78 5.37
CA ASP A 99 15.59 14.00 4.56
C ASP A 99 14.33 14.85 4.75
N ASN A 100 13.17 14.21 4.96
CA ASN A 100 11.93 14.91 5.32
C ASN A 100 11.98 15.52 6.74
N LEU A 101 12.77 14.95 7.65
CA LEU A 101 12.97 15.47 9.02
C LEU A 101 14.03 16.59 9.10
N ARG A 102 14.92 16.73 8.11
CA ARG A 102 16.00 17.73 8.12
C ARG A 102 15.49 19.11 7.68
N GLN A 103 15.44 20.05 8.62
CA GLN A 103 15.32 21.49 8.34
C GLN A 103 16.53 22.02 7.53
N PRO A 104 16.40 23.13 6.77
CA PRO A 104 17.48 23.68 5.97
C PRO A 104 18.53 24.32 6.89
N VAL A 105 19.57 23.56 7.21
CA VAL A 105 20.83 24.11 7.71
C VAL A 105 21.85 23.95 6.59
N PHE A 106 22.50 25.05 6.21
CA PHE A 106 23.56 25.12 5.21
C PHE A 106 24.51 23.91 5.34
N ARG A 107 24.48 23.02 4.35
CA ARG A 107 25.27 21.79 4.35
C ARG A 107 26.62 22.09 3.70
N SER A 108 27.69 22.08 4.50
CA SER A 108 29.04 21.86 3.99
C SER A 108 29.12 20.46 3.40
N GLU A 109 29.73 20.31 2.23
CA GLU A 109 30.02 19.02 1.61
C GLU A 109 30.72 18.08 2.58
N ILE A 110 30.11 16.93 2.84
CA ILE A 110 30.79 15.77 3.39
C ILE A 110 30.44 14.62 2.48
N SER A 111 31.37 14.28 1.60
CA SER A 111 31.42 13.02 0.89
C SER A 111 31.31 11.87 1.89
N LYS A 112 30.31 11.00 1.74
CA LYS A 112 30.28 9.74 2.47
C LYS A 112 30.58 8.60 1.51
N THR A 113 31.84 8.19 1.53
CA THR A 113 32.25 6.83 1.17
C THR A 113 31.75 5.89 2.27
N PRO A 114 31.21 4.69 1.97
CA PRO A 114 30.81 3.73 3.01
C PRO A 114 32.01 3.31 3.87
N ALA A 115 31.78 3.11 5.17
CA ALA A 115 32.83 2.82 6.16
C ALA A 115 33.36 1.37 6.15
N ALA A 116 32.86 0.50 5.27
CA ALA A 116 33.36 -0.86 5.08
C ALA A 116 32.94 -1.43 3.72
N GLU A 117 33.79 -2.27 3.15
CA GLU A 117 33.49 -3.18 2.04
C GLU A 117 32.83 -4.43 2.63
N ILE A 118 31.56 -4.68 2.28
CA ILE A 118 30.88 -5.93 2.65
C ILE A 118 31.45 -7.02 1.76
N LYS A 119 32.28 -7.89 2.34
CA LYS A 119 32.69 -9.14 1.71
C LYS A 119 31.57 -10.14 1.91
N GLU A 120 30.86 -10.44 0.83
CA GLU A 120 29.91 -11.55 0.65
C GLU A 120 29.81 -12.49 1.85
N GLU A 121 28.70 -12.42 2.58
CA GLU A 121 28.31 -13.46 3.52
C GLU A 121 27.36 -14.41 2.78
N VAL A 122 27.95 -15.41 2.15
CA VAL A 122 27.23 -16.55 1.58
C VAL A 122 27.18 -17.62 2.65
N VAL A 123 25.98 -17.94 3.12
CA VAL A 123 25.69 -19.26 3.70
C VAL A 123 24.81 -20.00 2.69
N ILE A 124 25.14 -21.27 2.46
CA ILE A 124 24.47 -22.19 1.55
C ILE A 124 23.60 -23.09 2.41
N GLY A 125 22.28 -22.82 2.42
CA GLY A 125 21.32 -23.30 3.42
C GLY A 125 20.78 -24.73 3.43
N SER A 126 19.75 -24.85 4.27
CA SER A 126 18.99 -26.02 4.74
C SER A 126 17.57 -26.16 4.14
N HIS A 127 17.15 -25.26 3.26
CA HIS A 127 15.83 -25.28 2.62
C HIS A 127 15.72 -26.43 1.58
N ASP A 128 14.65 -27.22 1.67
CA ASP A 128 14.27 -28.20 0.65
C ASP A 128 12.99 -27.72 -0.06
N ILE A 129 13.17 -27.08 -1.21
CA ILE A 129 12.09 -26.43 -1.96
C ILE A 129 11.59 -27.30 -3.10
N LEU A 130 10.28 -27.54 -3.14
CA LEU A 130 9.60 -28.26 -4.20
C LEU A 130 8.47 -27.42 -4.78
N VAL A 131 8.42 -27.30 -6.11
CA VAL A 131 7.32 -26.65 -6.82
C VAL A 131 6.41 -27.74 -7.37
N VAL A 132 5.14 -27.73 -6.97
CA VAL A 132 4.16 -28.75 -7.35
C VAL A 132 2.94 -28.09 -7.96
N LYS A 133 2.54 -28.59 -9.14
CA LYS A 133 1.24 -28.25 -9.71
C LYS A 133 0.16 -29.14 -9.11
N VAL A 134 -0.68 -28.58 -8.26
CA VAL A 134 -1.79 -29.27 -7.60
C VAL A 134 -3.05 -29.12 -8.46
N LEU A 135 -3.68 -30.24 -8.79
CA LEU A 135 -4.86 -30.28 -9.66
C LEU A 135 -6.18 -30.34 -8.88
N ASN A 136 -6.15 -30.87 -7.66
CA ASN A 136 -7.31 -30.94 -6.75
C ASN A 136 -6.84 -31.15 -5.29
N GLN A 137 -7.78 -30.96 -4.36
CA GLN A 137 -7.54 -31.04 -2.92
C GLN A 137 -7.10 -32.45 -2.46
N ASP A 138 -7.70 -33.51 -2.99
CA ASP A 138 -7.35 -34.89 -2.60
C ASP A 138 -5.90 -35.23 -2.96
N TYR A 139 -5.43 -34.74 -4.11
CA TYR A 139 -4.05 -34.87 -4.54
C TYR A 139 -3.10 -34.09 -3.64
N PHE A 140 -3.46 -32.87 -3.22
CA PHE A 140 -2.68 -32.10 -2.24
C PHE A 140 -2.51 -32.89 -0.94
N VAL A 141 -3.62 -33.35 -0.35
CA VAL A 141 -3.58 -34.08 0.92
C VAL A 141 -2.75 -35.35 0.79
N SER A 142 -2.96 -36.12 -0.29
CA SER A 142 -2.22 -37.35 -0.53
C SER A 142 -0.72 -37.09 -0.74
N TRP A 143 -0.37 -36.04 -1.49
CA TRP A 143 1.02 -35.69 -1.75
C TRP A 143 1.74 -35.22 -0.49
N VAL A 144 1.12 -34.33 0.30
CA VAL A 144 1.71 -33.85 1.56
C VAL A 144 1.90 -35.00 2.55
N ASN A 145 0.91 -35.88 2.70
CA ASN A 145 1.04 -37.04 3.59
C ASN A 145 2.18 -37.96 3.14
N ASN A 146 2.26 -38.31 1.86
CA ASN A 146 3.34 -39.15 1.33
C ASN A 146 4.71 -38.49 1.53
N HIS A 147 4.83 -37.18 1.28
CA HIS A 147 6.07 -36.44 1.44
C HIS A 147 6.54 -36.41 2.90
N LEU A 148 5.62 -36.19 3.83
CA LEU A 148 5.91 -36.20 5.27
C LEU A 148 6.27 -37.61 5.75
N GLU A 149 5.57 -38.65 5.28
CA GLU A 149 5.90 -40.06 5.55
C GLU A 149 7.30 -40.46 5.07
N GLU A 150 7.67 -40.08 3.84
CA GLU A 150 9.01 -40.32 3.28
C GLU A 150 10.12 -39.64 4.11
N LYS A 151 9.80 -38.49 4.73
CA LYS A 151 10.72 -37.71 5.57
C LYS A 151 10.70 -38.13 7.05
N GLY A 152 9.98 -39.21 7.38
CA GLY A 152 10.03 -39.87 8.69
C GLY A 152 8.87 -39.56 9.63
N GLU A 153 7.88 -38.79 9.18
CA GLU A 153 6.68 -38.47 9.98
C GLU A 153 5.64 -39.58 9.87
N LYS A 154 5.00 -39.96 10.98
CA LYS A 154 4.10 -41.13 11.00
C LYS A 154 2.62 -40.76 10.95
N THR A 155 2.27 -39.53 11.34
CA THR A 155 0.87 -39.09 11.41
C THR A 155 0.71 -37.59 11.14
N PRO A 156 1.04 -37.10 9.94
CA PRO A 156 0.86 -35.68 9.62
C PRO A 156 -0.61 -35.27 9.75
N GLN A 157 -0.87 -34.13 10.41
CA GLN A 157 -2.21 -33.59 10.60
C GLN A 157 -2.36 -32.28 9.84
N ILE A 158 -2.95 -32.35 8.65
CA ILE A 158 -3.35 -31.16 7.89
C ILE A 158 -4.69 -30.68 8.45
N SER A 159 -4.73 -29.44 8.95
CA SER A 159 -5.96 -28.86 9.49
C SER A 159 -7.04 -28.71 8.40
N ASP A 160 -8.31 -28.85 8.77
CA ASP A 160 -9.42 -28.68 7.83
C ASP A 160 -9.51 -27.24 7.31
N SER A 161 -9.07 -26.26 8.11
CA SER A 161 -8.92 -24.87 7.70
C SER A 161 -7.94 -24.75 6.52
N LEU A 162 -6.73 -25.32 6.67
CA LEU A 162 -5.72 -25.31 5.61
C LEU A 162 -6.22 -26.04 4.37
N LYS A 163 -6.84 -27.22 4.52
CA LYS A 163 -7.45 -27.94 3.38
C LYS A 163 -8.46 -27.07 2.64
N SER A 164 -9.34 -26.36 3.35
CA SER A 164 -10.32 -25.46 2.74
C SER A 164 -9.65 -24.30 2.01
N THR A 165 -8.64 -23.68 2.61
CA THR A 165 -7.87 -22.60 2.00
C THR A 165 -7.18 -23.05 0.71
N ILE A 166 -6.54 -24.23 0.72
CA ILE A 166 -5.92 -24.80 -0.49
C ILE A 166 -6.95 -25.03 -1.60
N ASN A 167 -8.14 -25.54 -1.26
CA ASN A 167 -9.21 -25.71 -2.23
C ASN A 167 -9.69 -24.37 -2.82
N ASN A 168 -9.73 -23.30 -2.02
CA ASN A 168 -10.06 -21.96 -2.52
C ASN A 168 -9.02 -21.46 -3.53
N TYR A 169 -7.72 -21.66 -3.29
CA TYR A 169 -6.66 -21.32 -4.25
C TYR A 169 -6.82 -22.09 -5.57
N ILE A 170 -7.02 -23.40 -5.50
CA ILE A 170 -7.22 -24.26 -6.70
C ILE A 170 -8.44 -23.77 -7.51
N ASN A 171 -9.56 -23.48 -6.84
CA ASN A 171 -10.78 -22.98 -7.48
C ASN A 171 -10.60 -21.60 -8.14
N ARG A 172 -9.65 -20.79 -7.66
CA ARG A 172 -9.26 -19.50 -8.26
C ARG A 172 -8.19 -19.65 -9.37
N GLY A 173 -7.71 -20.86 -9.62
CA GLY A 173 -6.68 -21.13 -10.64
C GLY A 173 -5.23 -21.08 -10.16
N TYR A 174 -5.02 -20.87 -8.85
CA TYR A 174 -3.71 -20.82 -8.21
C TYR A 174 -3.25 -22.24 -7.93
N ASN A 175 -2.76 -22.89 -8.98
CA ASN A 175 -2.48 -24.32 -8.99
C ASN A 175 -1.01 -24.65 -8.72
N TYR A 176 -0.13 -23.65 -8.59
CA TYR A 176 1.28 -23.87 -8.29
C TYR A 176 1.53 -23.63 -6.80
N PHE A 177 1.99 -24.66 -6.10
CA PHE A 177 2.29 -24.61 -4.69
C PHE A 177 3.78 -24.86 -4.50
N VAL A 178 4.44 -23.94 -3.84
CA VAL A 178 5.81 -24.12 -3.37
C VAL A 178 5.74 -24.71 -1.97
N PHE A 179 6.44 -25.81 -1.78
CA PHE A 179 6.66 -26.45 -0.50
C PHE A 179 8.09 -26.19 -0.06
N ASP A 180 8.28 -25.69 1.15
CA ASP A 180 9.61 -25.43 1.72
C ASP A 180 9.73 -26.14 3.06
N THR A 181 10.66 -27.09 3.16
CA THR A 181 10.96 -27.75 4.44
C THR A 181 12.08 -27.01 5.15
N ILE A 182 11.79 -26.56 6.38
CA ILE A 182 12.74 -25.83 7.22
C ILE A 182 12.77 -26.38 8.63
N GLU A 183 13.94 -26.28 9.27
CA GLU A 183 14.14 -26.60 10.67
C GLU A 183 13.87 -25.34 11.50
N VAL A 184 13.10 -25.48 12.57
CA VAL A 184 12.71 -24.38 13.46
C VAL A 184 12.92 -24.80 14.91
N SER A 185 13.28 -23.83 15.75
CA SER A 185 13.58 -24.06 17.16
C SER A 185 12.96 -22.98 18.06
N PRO A 186 12.97 -23.18 19.40
CA PRO A 186 12.58 -22.13 20.35
C PRO A 186 13.50 -20.91 20.32
N ASP A 187 14.76 -21.10 19.94
CA ASP A 187 15.69 -20.00 19.69
C ASP A 187 15.44 -19.49 18.27
N PRO A 188 15.18 -18.18 18.08
CA PRO A 188 14.89 -17.63 16.76
C PRO A 188 16.12 -17.79 15.86
N GLU A 189 15.97 -18.62 14.83
CA GLU A 189 16.95 -18.73 13.75
C GLU A 189 16.45 -17.91 12.56
N ILE A 190 17.34 -17.07 12.03
CA ILE A 190 17.04 -16.22 10.88
C ILE A 190 17.18 -17.09 9.63
N ASN A 191 16.06 -17.37 8.97
CA ASN A 191 16.03 -18.17 7.74
C ASN A 191 16.50 -17.38 6.51
N GLU A 192 17.02 -18.11 5.51
CA GLU A 192 17.51 -17.52 4.26
C GLU A 192 16.36 -16.83 3.50
N ALA A 193 16.69 -15.78 2.74
CA ALA A 193 15.70 -15.15 1.87
C ALA A 193 15.53 -15.98 0.60
N ILE A 194 14.29 -16.21 0.18
CA ILE A 194 13.98 -16.93 -1.07
C ILE A 194 13.31 -15.97 -2.04
N SER A 195 13.75 -16.02 -3.30
CA SER A 195 13.19 -15.26 -4.41
C SER A 195 12.34 -16.17 -5.29
N TYR A 196 11.09 -15.74 -5.54
CA TYR A 196 10.14 -16.37 -6.44
C TYR A 196 9.86 -15.42 -7.59
N LYS A 197 10.25 -15.79 -8.81
CA LYS A 197 9.91 -15.04 -10.02
C LYS A 197 8.82 -15.75 -10.81
N PHE A 198 7.70 -15.10 -11.07
CA PHE A 198 6.58 -15.69 -11.81
C PHE A 198 5.83 -14.64 -12.65
N LYS A 199 5.00 -15.12 -13.58
CA LYS A 199 4.13 -14.27 -14.40
C LYS A 199 2.84 -13.93 -13.68
N THR A 200 2.43 -12.67 -13.71
CA THR A 200 1.18 -12.19 -13.15
C THR A 200 0.81 -10.81 -13.73
N ASP A 201 -0.47 -10.62 -14.06
CA ASP A 201 -1.02 -9.33 -14.51
C ASP A 201 -1.51 -8.45 -13.36
N GLU A 202 -1.32 -8.90 -12.12
CA GLU A 202 -1.64 -8.20 -10.88
C GLU A 202 -0.47 -8.37 -9.89
N LEU A 203 -0.16 -7.33 -9.12
CA LEU A 203 0.70 -7.45 -7.95
C LEU A 203 0.05 -8.42 -6.96
N TYR A 204 0.78 -9.41 -6.48
CA TYR A 204 0.26 -10.50 -5.67
C TYR A 204 0.99 -10.64 -4.33
N TYR A 205 0.23 -10.85 -3.25
CA TYR A 205 0.79 -11.35 -1.99
C TYR A 205 -0.20 -12.29 -1.28
N PRO A 206 0.21 -13.54 -0.98
CA PRO A 206 -0.68 -14.58 -0.46
C PRO A 206 -0.99 -14.36 1.02
N LEU A 207 -2.06 -13.64 1.31
CA LEU A 207 -2.52 -13.42 2.68
C LEU A 207 -3.47 -14.52 3.14
N GLU A 208 -4.28 -15.09 2.24
CA GLU A 208 -5.29 -16.08 2.61
C GLU A 208 -4.65 -17.36 3.18
N ILE A 209 -3.41 -17.66 2.80
CA ILE A 209 -2.70 -18.85 3.31
C ILE A 209 -2.39 -18.74 4.81
N THR A 210 -2.28 -17.53 5.35
CA THR A 210 -2.02 -17.28 6.78
C THR A 210 -3.29 -17.42 7.65
N LYS A 211 -4.47 -17.57 7.03
CA LYS A 211 -5.75 -17.71 7.72
C LYS A 211 -5.87 -18.99 8.55
N SER A 212 -5.07 -20.01 8.25
CA SER A 212 -4.99 -21.21 9.08
C SER A 212 -4.50 -20.93 10.50
N ASP A 213 -3.98 -19.73 10.74
CA ASP A 213 -3.24 -19.38 11.94
C ASP A 213 -4.02 -18.32 12.75
N HIS A 214 -3.47 -17.87 13.89
CA HIS A 214 -4.22 -17.11 14.88
C HIS A 214 -3.45 -15.94 15.49
N GLY A 215 -4.19 -14.85 15.72
CA GLY A 215 -3.69 -13.67 16.42
C GLY A 215 -3.49 -12.48 15.50
N VAL A 216 -3.23 -11.32 16.11
CA VAL A 216 -3.01 -10.08 15.37
C VAL A 216 -1.58 -10.03 14.87
N SER A 217 -1.40 -9.95 13.55
CA SER A 217 -0.09 -9.82 12.91
C SER A 217 -0.01 -8.56 12.07
N GLU A 218 1.22 -8.13 11.81
CA GLU A 218 1.54 -7.03 10.90
C GLU A 218 2.43 -7.54 9.77
N ILE A 219 1.88 -7.53 8.55
CA ILE A 219 2.63 -7.81 7.33
C ILE A 219 3.28 -6.50 6.86
N SER A 220 4.59 -6.51 6.65
CA SER A 220 5.36 -5.36 6.13
C SER A 220 5.86 -5.66 4.72
N LEU A 221 5.44 -4.84 3.76
CA LEU A 221 5.74 -5.03 2.34
C LEU A 221 6.54 -3.85 1.81
N LEU A 222 7.70 -4.13 1.22
CA LEU A 222 8.38 -3.19 0.32
C LEU A 222 7.95 -3.50 -1.10
N VAL A 223 7.35 -2.52 -1.79
CA VAL A 223 6.85 -2.72 -3.15
C VAL A 223 7.64 -1.85 -4.11
N LEU A 224 8.32 -2.46 -5.08
CA LEU A 224 8.92 -1.79 -6.23
C LEU A 224 8.04 -1.95 -7.46
N THR A 225 7.60 -0.85 -8.06
CA THR A 225 6.85 -0.90 -9.31
C THR A 225 6.98 0.37 -10.15
N ASN A 226 6.87 0.24 -11.46
CA ASN A 226 6.70 1.35 -12.40
C ASN A 226 5.26 1.44 -12.93
N GLN A 227 4.31 0.75 -12.28
CA GLN A 227 2.90 0.74 -12.64
C GLN A 227 2.08 1.64 -11.71
N ASN A 228 0.97 2.18 -12.22
CA ASN A 228 -0.04 2.80 -11.37
C ASN A 228 -0.79 1.70 -10.62
N LEU A 229 -0.89 1.80 -9.29
CA LEU A 229 -1.58 0.83 -8.44
C LEU A 229 -3.03 1.27 -8.22
N ILE A 230 -3.96 0.65 -8.94
CA ILE A 230 -5.31 1.18 -9.14
C ILE A 230 -6.36 0.31 -8.47
N ASN A 231 -6.51 -0.93 -8.95
CA ASN A 231 -7.62 -1.79 -8.57
C ASN A 231 -7.16 -2.73 -7.47
N TYR A 232 -7.58 -2.45 -6.24
CA TYR A 232 -7.27 -3.27 -5.07
C TYR A 232 -8.31 -4.39 -4.94
N GLY A 233 -7.93 -5.60 -5.32
CA GLY A 233 -8.69 -6.84 -5.15
C GLY A 233 -8.33 -7.55 -3.85
N GLY A 234 -9.33 -8.24 -3.27
CA GLY A 234 -9.19 -9.01 -2.03
C GLY A 234 -9.06 -8.14 -0.77
N ILE A 235 -7.98 -7.37 -0.66
CA ILE A 235 -7.75 -6.40 0.43
C ILE A 235 -8.09 -4.99 -0.03
N ALA A 236 -9.06 -4.36 0.64
CA ALA A 236 -9.42 -2.97 0.35
C ALA A 236 -8.25 -2.01 0.61
N LYS A 237 -8.09 -1.01 -0.27
CA LYS A 237 -7.01 0.00 -0.20
C LYS A 237 -6.85 0.65 1.18
N ASN A 238 -7.95 0.93 1.88
CA ASN A 238 -7.93 1.55 3.21
C ASN A 238 -7.37 0.65 4.33
N ARG A 239 -7.17 -0.65 4.07
CA ARG A 239 -6.48 -1.58 4.97
C ARG A 239 -4.97 -1.64 4.71
N VAL A 240 -4.49 -1.05 3.62
CA VAL A 240 -3.07 -0.97 3.26
C VAL A 240 -2.53 0.39 3.73
N ASN A 241 -1.72 0.38 4.79
CA ASN A 241 -1.14 1.59 5.36
C ASN A 241 0.23 1.89 4.75
N GLU A 242 0.43 3.09 4.23
CA GLU A 242 1.76 3.55 3.80
C GLU A 242 2.55 4.04 5.04
N LYS A 243 3.58 3.28 5.45
CA LYS A 243 4.41 3.57 6.63
C LYS A 243 5.31 4.78 6.42
N ASN A 244 5.76 4.98 5.18
CA ASN A 244 6.69 6.04 4.80
C ASN A 244 6.32 6.56 3.40
N PRO A 245 6.53 7.85 3.11
CA PRO A 245 6.27 8.39 1.79
C PRO A 245 7.00 7.61 0.69
N THR A 246 6.29 7.36 -0.40
CA THR A 246 6.82 6.73 -1.61
C THR A 246 8.15 7.36 -2.03
N VAL A 247 9.14 6.50 -2.31
CA VAL A 247 10.46 6.90 -2.80
C VAL A 247 10.53 6.66 -4.29
N GLU A 248 10.99 7.66 -5.04
CA GLU A 248 11.27 7.54 -6.46
C GLU A 248 12.71 7.07 -6.66
N LEU A 249 12.89 5.96 -7.38
CA LEU A 249 14.16 5.31 -7.68
C LEU A 249 14.45 5.35 -9.17
N ASN A 250 15.73 5.53 -9.52
CA ASN A 250 16.23 5.32 -10.88
C ASN A 250 16.76 3.87 -11.04
N LEU A 251 17.14 3.48 -12.25
CA LEU A 251 17.63 2.12 -12.52
C LEU A 251 18.93 1.76 -11.76
N PHE A 252 19.84 2.72 -11.54
CA PHE A 252 21.05 2.47 -10.75
C PHE A 252 20.74 2.20 -9.27
N ASP A 253 19.75 2.91 -8.71
CA ASP A 253 19.27 2.64 -7.35
C ASP A 253 18.70 1.22 -7.24
N VAL A 254 17.96 0.78 -8.26
CA VAL A 254 17.38 -0.57 -8.32
C VAL A 254 18.44 -1.64 -8.54
N GLU A 255 19.46 -1.39 -9.38
CA GLU A 255 20.62 -2.27 -9.54
C GLU A 255 21.39 -2.43 -8.23
N TYR A 256 21.55 -1.34 -7.47
CA TYR A 256 22.11 -1.41 -6.13
C TYR A 256 21.28 -2.32 -5.23
N ILE A 257 19.95 -2.27 -5.27
CA ILE A 257 19.06 -3.16 -4.51
C ILE A 257 19.24 -4.63 -4.94
N SER A 258 19.10 -4.93 -6.23
CA SER A 258 19.26 -6.27 -6.81
C SER A 258 19.33 -6.23 -8.34
N SER A 259 20.30 -6.95 -8.91
CA SER A 259 20.42 -7.14 -10.36
C SER A 259 19.19 -7.84 -10.96
N ASP A 260 18.63 -8.83 -10.27
CA ASP A 260 17.45 -9.57 -10.77
C ASP A 260 16.21 -8.66 -10.87
N ILE A 261 16.06 -7.74 -9.91
CA ILE A 261 14.98 -6.74 -9.92
C ILE A 261 15.25 -5.68 -10.99
N HIS A 262 16.51 -5.26 -11.15
CA HIS A 262 16.89 -4.34 -12.21
C HIS A 262 16.56 -4.90 -13.60
N ASP A 263 16.89 -6.17 -13.86
CA ASP A 263 16.60 -6.86 -15.11
C ASP A 263 15.09 -6.97 -15.38
N LEU A 264 14.26 -7.11 -14.33
CA LEU A 264 12.80 -7.10 -14.43
C LEU A 264 12.27 -5.80 -15.05
N PHE A 265 12.88 -4.65 -14.71
CA PHE A 265 12.46 -3.34 -15.21
C PHE A 265 13.15 -2.94 -16.52
N ILE A 266 14.30 -3.53 -16.87
CA ILE A 266 14.94 -3.31 -18.17
C ILE A 266 14.18 -3.99 -19.31
N LYS A 267 13.70 -5.22 -19.13
CA LYS A 267 13.09 -6.01 -20.23
C LYS A 267 11.87 -5.38 -20.90
N LYS A 268 11.28 -4.34 -20.30
CA LYS A 268 10.19 -3.53 -20.88
C LYS A 268 10.68 -2.42 -21.82
N ASN A 269 11.96 -2.04 -21.74
CA ASN A 269 12.53 -0.86 -22.39
C ASN A 269 13.37 -1.18 -23.64
N ASP A 270 12.99 -2.20 -24.43
CA ASP A 270 13.69 -2.59 -25.67
C ASP A 270 13.61 -1.51 -26.78
N ASP A 271 12.83 -0.45 -26.58
CA ASP A 271 12.97 0.81 -27.32
C ASP A 271 13.91 1.77 -26.57
N LEU A 272 14.99 2.16 -27.25
CA LEU A 272 16.09 3.07 -26.84
C LEU A 272 15.68 4.46 -26.29
N LEU A 273 14.42 4.69 -25.93
CA LEU A 273 13.86 5.98 -25.52
C LEU A 273 13.06 5.98 -24.20
N THR A 274 12.93 4.88 -23.46
CA THR A 274 12.16 4.86 -22.19
C THR A 274 13.00 4.71 -20.92
N TYR A 275 14.04 5.52 -20.76
CA TYR A 275 14.65 5.80 -19.44
C TYR A 275 13.74 6.66 -18.53
N SER A 276 12.46 6.82 -18.87
CA SER A 276 11.55 7.80 -18.27
C SER A 276 10.58 7.23 -17.22
N SER A 277 10.43 5.91 -17.07
CA SER A 277 9.54 5.37 -16.04
C SER A 277 10.27 5.34 -14.70
N THR A 278 9.96 6.30 -13.82
CA THR A 278 10.42 6.30 -12.43
C THR A 278 9.90 5.03 -11.74
N ILE A 279 10.78 4.30 -11.05
CA ILE A 279 10.38 3.14 -10.26
C ILE A 279 10.02 3.64 -8.86
N GLN A 280 8.83 3.33 -8.39
CA GLN A 280 8.35 3.69 -7.07
C GLN A 280 8.71 2.59 -6.08
N LEU A 281 9.28 2.96 -4.94
CA LEU A 281 9.43 2.13 -3.77
C LEU A 281 8.42 2.57 -2.71
N LEU A 282 7.42 1.74 -2.48
CA LEU A 282 6.39 1.93 -1.46
C LEU A 282 6.72 1.07 -0.23
N ASN A 283 6.39 1.58 0.96
CA ASN A 283 6.51 0.84 2.22
C ASN A 283 5.13 0.68 2.83
N TRP A 284 4.55 -0.51 2.67
CA TRP A 284 3.19 -0.84 3.08
C TRP A 284 3.17 -1.69 4.35
N SER A 285 2.08 -1.54 5.10
CA SER A 285 1.76 -2.38 6.24
C SER A 285 0.28 -2.75 6.26
N ILE A 286 0.02 -4.03 6.48
CA ILE A 286 -1.33 -4.58 6.63
C ILE A 286 -1.37 -5.25 8.00
N LYS A 287 -2.23 -4.73 8.88
CA LYS A 287 -2.37 -5.22 10.25
C LYS A 287 -3.79 -5.68 10.50
N ASP A 288 -3.95 -6.95 10.86
CA ASP A 288 -5.25 -7.53 11.23
C ASP A 288 -5.05 -8.82 12.04
N ASP A 289 -6.15 -9.39 12.51
CA ASP A 289 -6.19 -10.79 12.92
C ASP A 289 -6.01 -11.68 11.69
N LEU A 290 -5.11 -12.66 11.77
CA LEU A 290 -4.80 -13.58 10.67
C LEU A 290 -6.05 -14.30 10.15
N ALA A 291 -7.00 -14.61 11.03
CA ALA A 291 -8.25 -15.25 10.65
C ALA A 291 -9.13 -14.37 9.72
N ASN A 292 -8.87 -13.06 9.65
CA ASN A 292 -9.59 -12.11 8.82
C ASN A 292 -9.04 -11.98 7.39
N PHE A 293 -7.90 -12.61 7.09
CA PHE A 293 -7.35 -12.65 5.72
C PHE A 293 -8.10 -13.70 4.88
N ASN A 294 -9.31 -13.33 4.45
CA ASN A 294 -10.17 -14.18 3.60
C ASN A 294 -9.86 -14.05 2.10
N SER A 295 -8.85 -13.26 1.74
CA SER A 295 -8.43 -13.01 0.36
C SER A 295 -7.00 -12.50 0.36
N ASP A 296 -6.34 -12.67 -0.79
CA ASP A 296 -4.98 -12.20 -1.03
C ASP A 296 -4.94 -10.71 -1.35
N LEU A 297 -3.75 -10.11 -1.25
CA LEU A 297 -3.52 -8.79 -1.80
C LEU A 297 -3.36 -8.93 -3.32
N LEU A 298 -4.28 -8.33 -4.07
CA LEU A 298 -4.24 -8.25 -5.52
C LEU A 298 -4.30 -6.78 -5.91
N VAL A 299 -3.34 -6.29 -6.69
CA VAL A 299 -3.37 -4.90 -7.17
C VAL A 299 -2.97 -4.81 -8.63
N ASP A 300 -3.89 -4.35 -9.47
CA ASP A 300 -3.61 -4.19 -10.91
C ASP A 300 -3.46 -2.71 -11.33
N SER A 301 -3.05 -2.51 -12.59
CA SER A 301 -2.84 -1.20 -13.22
C SER A 301 -3.82 -0.89 -14.36
N LYS A 302 -4.89 -1.66 -14.49
CA LYS A 302 -5.85 -1.62 -15.60
C LYS A 302 -6.73 -0.37 -15.50
N LEU A 303 -6.74 0.42 -16.57
CA LEU A 303 -7.42 1.72 -16.66
C LEU A 303 -8.80 1.65 -17.32
N GLU A 304 -9.14 0.55 -17.99
CA GLU A 304 -10.32 0.44 -18.89
C GLU A 304 -11.63 0.76 -18.16
N GLY A 305 -11.72 0.43 -16.87
CA GLY A 305 -12.86 0.76 -16.03
C GLY A 305 -12.97 2.27 -15.74
N LEU A 306 -11.84 2.92 -15.45
CA LEU A 306 -11.78 4.33 -15.03
C LEU A 306 -11.96 5.29 -16.21
N LEU A 307 -11.52 4.90 -17.41
CA LEU A 307 -11.62 5.71 -18.63
C LEU A 307 -13.07 5.92 -19.09
N LYS A 308 -14.02 5.09 -18.62
CA LYS A 308 -15.45 5.22 -19.00
C LYS A 308 -16.05 6.58 -18.65
N ASN A 309 -15.55 7.21 -17.58
CA ASN A 309 -16.01 8.51 -17.10
C ASN A 309 -14.90 9.57 -17.24
N GLU A 310 -14.17 9.55 -18.36
CA GLU A 310 -13.14 10.55 -18.64
C GLU A 310 -13.74 11.93 -18.87
N VAL A 311 -13.13 12.95 -18.27
CA VAL A 311 -13.45 14.37 -18.47
C VAL A 311 -12.16 15.16 -18.66
N ILE A 312 -12.09 15.94 -19.74
CA ILE A 312 -11.01 16.92 -19.94
C ILE A 312 -11.50 18.27 -19.42
N TYR A 313 -10.81 18.82 -18.43
CA TYR A 313 -11.15 20.10 -17.81
C TYR A 313 -9.89 20.96 -17.62
N GLN A 314 -9.92 22.19 -18.14
CA GLN A 314 -8.79 23.13 -18.14
C GLN A 314 -7.46 22.49 -18.61
N GLY A 315 -7.52 21.65 -19.66
CA GLY A 315 -6.35 20.95 -20.21
C GLY A 315 -5.84 19.78 -19.37
N THR A 316 -6.49 19.45 -18.25
CA THR A 316 -6.18 18.29 -17.42
C THR A 316 -7.19 17.18 -17.70
N THR A 317 -6.70 15.95 -17.92
CA THR A 317 -7.56 14.77 -18.05
C THR A 317 -7.86 14.19 -16.67
N PHE A 318 -9.15 14.04 -16.36
CA PHE A 318 -9.66 13.38 -15.16
C PHE A 318 -10.34 12.08 -15.54
N ILE A 319 -9.96 10.98 -14.91
CA ILE A 319 -10.61 9.67 -15.06
C ILE A 319 -11.44 9.32 -13.84
N ASP A 320 -12.34 8.36 -13.99
CA ASP A 320 -13.31 7.98 -12.98
C ASP A 320 -14.06 9.20 -12.43
N SER A 321 -14.47 10.10 -13.33
CA SER A 321 -15.15 11.33 -12.92
C SER A 321 -16.55 11.02 -12.42
N GLN A 322 -16.88 11.50 -11.21
CA GLN A 322 -18.15 11.25 -10.56
C GLN A 322 -18.70 12.56 -9.99
N ALA A 323 -19.98 12.83 -10.22
CA ALA A 323 -20.67 13.95 -9.60
C ALA A 323 -20.75 13.75 -8.08
N GLU A 324 -20.60 14.80 -7.29
CA GLU A 324 -20.74 14.67 -5.84
C GLU A 324 -22.19 14.36 -5.44
N ALA A 325 -22.41 13.19 -4.83
CA ALA A 325 -23.74 12.67 -4.53
C ALA A 325 -24.58 13.56 -3.59
N ASN A 326 -23.93 14.35 -2.73
CA ASN A 326 -24.59 15.19 -1.72
C ASN A 326 -24.73 16.66 -2.15
N TYR A 327 -24.67 16.94 -3.46
CA TYR A 327 -24.82 18.28 -4.01
C TYR A 327 -26.24 18.50 -4.59
N PRO A 328 -26.93 19.63 -4.32
CA PRO A 328 -26.52 20.75 -3.47
C PRO A 328 -26.40 20.40 -1.98
N TYR A 329 -25.48 21.04 -1.27
CA TYR A 329 -25.18 20.65 0.11
C TYR A 329 -26.25 21.14 1.10
N PRO A 330 -26.73 20.29 2.03
CA PRO A 330 -27.67 20.71 3.06
C PRO A 330 -26.99 21.69 4.04
N SER A 331 -27.78 22.62 4.59
CA SER A 331 -27.32 23.52 5.65
C SER A 331 -28.45 23.81 6.62
N GLU A 332 -28.12 23.88 7.92
CA GLU A 332 -29.04 24.32 8.98
C GLU A 332 -29.10 25.84 9.12
N LYS A 333 -28.19 26.56 8.46
CA LYS A 333 -28.16 28.03 8.49
C LYS A 333 -29.18 28.61 7.52
N GLU A 334 -29.68 29.79 7.84
CA GLU A 334 -30.56 30.54 6.96
C GLU A 334 -29.83 30.84 5.64
N MET A 335 -30.38 30.31 4.54
CA MET A 335 -29.77 30.43 3.22
C MET A 335 -30.24 31.71 2.51
N GLU A 336 -29.31 32.35 1.83
CA GLU A 336 -29.55 33.45 0.92
C GLU A 336 -29.00 33.12 -0.48
N SER A 337 -29.33 33.96 -1.46
CA SER A 337 -28.79 33.85 -2.82
C SER A 337 -28.12 35.16 -3.20
N ILE A 338 -26.90 35.07 -3.71
CA ILE A 338 -26.17 36.24 -4.26
C ILE A 338 -25.87 35.99 -5.73
N SER A 339 -25.92 37.05 -6.52
CA SER A 339 -25.56 37.02 -7.95
C SER A 339 -24.57 38.14 -8.25
N GLY A 340 -23.63 37.87 -9.15
CA GLY A 340 -22.63 38.83 -9.57
C GLY A 340 -21.61 38.20 -10.51
N VAL A 341 -20.67 39.02 -10.96
CA VAL A 341 -19.53 38.55 -11.77
C VAL A 341 -18.53 37.89 -10.84
N VAL A 342 -18.01 36.73 -11.23
CA VAL A 342 -16.96 36.05 -10.48
C VAL A 342 -15.64 36.79 -10.68
N GLU A 343 -15.02 37.17 -9.57
CA GLU A 343 -13.69 37.79 -9.52
C GLU A 343 -12.77 36.96 -8.65
N MET A 344 -11.48 36.92 -8.97
CA MET A 344 -10.50 36.23 -8.14
C MET A 344 -9.97 37.15 -7.05
N ARG A 345 -10.22 36.78 -5.79
CA ARG A 345 -9.67 37.46 -4.62
C ARG A 345 -8.40 36.75 -4.17
N MET A 346 -7.35 37.52 -3.90
CA MET A 346 -6.04 37.00 -3.52
C MET A 346 -5.63 37.40 -2.11
N GLY A 347 -4.82 36.54 -1.50
CA GLY A 347 -4.16 36.79 -0.23
C GLY A 347 -2.99 37.77 -0.32
N SER A 348 -2.27 37.89 0.79
CA SER A 348 -1.06 38.72 0.86
C SER A 348 0.12 38.04 0.16
N ARG A 349 1.19 38.79 -0.11
CA ARG A 349 2.46 38.21 -0.59
C ARG A 349 3.07 37.20 0.40
N MET A 350 2.86 37.41 1.70
CA MET A 350 3.36 36.53 2.75
C MET A 350 2.51 35.25 2.85
N HIS A 351 1.21 35.35 2.64
CA HIS A 351 0.28 34.22 2.68
C HIS A 351 -0.58 34.23 1.40
N PRO A 352 -0.02 33.75 0.28
CA PRO A 352 -0.70 33.78 -1.01
C PRO A 352 -1.77 32.68 -1.07
N TRP A 353 -3.02 33.11 -1.16
CA TRP A 353 -4.16 32.25 -1.46
C TRP A 353 -4.97 32.88 -2.60
N LEU A 354 -5.81 32.09 -3.26
CA LEU A 354 -6.66 32.54 -4.35
C LEU A 354 -8.05 31.92 -4.18
N ALA A 355 -9.09 32.74 -4.23
CA ALA A 355 -10.48 32.30 -4.10
C ALA A 355 -11.37 33.01 -5.12
N PRO A 356 -12.30 32.29 -5.79
CA PRO A 356 -13.37 32.95 -6.52
C PRO A 356 -14.23 33.74 -5.53
N SER A 357 -14.77 34.86 -5.98
CA SER A 357 -15.54 35.78 -5.15
C SER A 357 -16.67 36.43 -5.94
N ILE A 358 -17.74 36.78 -5.24
CA ILE A 358 -18.89 37.51 -5.80
C ILE A 358 -19.18 38.69 -4.88
N ASN A 359 -19.26 39.90 -5.45
CA ASN A 359 -19.52 41.14 -4.69
C ASN A 359 -18.55 41.29 -3.49
N GLY A 360 -17.26 40.96 -3.70
CA GLY A 360 -16.22 40.98 -2.68
C GLY A 360 -16.20 39.80 -1.70
N LYS A 361 -17.23 38.94 -1.70
CA LYS A 361 -17.32 37.79 -0.80
C LYS A 361 -16.57 36.58 -1.35
N ALA A 362 -15.53 36.12 -0.66
CA ALA A 362 -14.78 34.93 -1.07
C ALA A 362 -15.63 33.66 -0.91
N LEU A 363 -15.65 32.79 -1.92
CA LEU A 363 -16.49 31.60 -1.94
C LEU A 363 -15.80 30.42 -1.24
N PHE A 364 -16.47 29.89 -0.23
CA PHE A 364 -16.08 28.69 0.49
C PHE A 364 -17.11 27.60 0.24
N ASN A 365 -16.70 26.33 0.23
CA ASN A 365 -17.62 25.22 0.19
C ASN A 365 -18.23 25.01 1.59
N ALA A 366 -19.55 25.02 1.70
CA ALA A 366 -20.26 24.89 2.98
C ALA A 366 -20.08 23.51 3.64
N HIS A 367 -19.77 22.46 2.87
CA HIS A 367 -19.57 21.11 3.37
C HIS A 367 -18.14 20.88 3.89
N THR A 368 -17.13 21.38 3.18
CA THR A 368 -15.72 21.15 3.53
C THR A 368 -15.04 22.30 4.28
N ASN A 369 -15.68 23.47 4.36
CA ASN A 369 -15.10 24.72 4.87
C ASN A 369 -13.80 25.14 4.17
N ARG A 370 -13.56 24.66 2.94
CA ARG A 370 -12.40 25.05 2.11
C ARG A 370 -12.83 26.05 1.04
N ILE A 371 -11.88 26.85 0.56
CA ILE A 371 -12.08 27.70 -0.62
C ILE A 371 -12.60 26.85 -1.79
N VAL A 372 -13.56 27.38 -2.55
CA VAL A 372 -13.98 26.78 -3.82
C VAL A 372 -12.81 26.87 -4.80
N ASN A 373 -12.29 25.72 -5.24
CA ASN A 373 -11.16 25.61 -6.16
C ASN A 373 -11.58 24.98 -7.50
N ASN A 374 -10.68 25.02 -8.49
CA ASN A 374 -10.87 24.46 -9.84
C ASN A 374 -12.21 24.85 -10.47
N PHE A 375 -12.61 26.12 -10.31
CA PHE A 375 -13.87 26.67 -10.77
C PHE A 375 -13.62 27.72 -11.86
N ASP A 376 -13.79 27.32 -13.11
CA ASP A 376 -13.49 28.12 -14.30
C ASP A 376 -14.67 29.01 -14.69
N ALA A 377 -14.92 30.03 -13.88
CA ALA A 377 -16.02 30.97 -14.10
C ALA A 377 -15.59 32.43 -13.96
N GLU A 378 -14.28 32.72 -13.92
CA GLU A 378 -13.78 34.10 -13.81
C GLU A 378 -14.35 34.98 -14.94
N GLY A 379 -14.92 36.12 -14.58
CA GLY A 379 -15.62 37.02 -15.51
C GLY A 379 -17.04 36.60 -15.88
N GLU A 380 -17.50 35.39 -15.51
CA GLU A 380 -18.89 34.98 -15.71
C GLU A 380 -19.82 35.55 -14.65
N LYS A 381 -21.06 35.89 -15.04
CA LYS A 381 -22.11 36.23 -14.09
C LYS A 381 -22.81 34.95 -13.62
N ILE A 382 -22.74 34.66 -12.34
CA ILE A 382 -23.35 33.46 -11.73
C ILE A 382 -24.27 33.81 -10.57
N THR A 383 -25.07 32.83 -10.15
CA THR A 383 -25.86 32.87 -8.92
C THR A 383 -25.41 31.74 -8.00
N VAL A 384 -25.15 32.04 -6.73
CA VAL A 384 -24.81 31.04 -5.71
C VAL A 384 -25.82 31.11 -4.57
N LYS A 385 -26.13 29.96 -3.98
CA LYS A 385 -26.93 29.82 -2.75
C LYS A 385 -26.03 29.37 -1.61
N GLY A 386 -26.33 29.81 -0.40
CA GLY A 386 -25.48 29.56 0.76
C GLY A 386 -25.73 30.56 1.87
N TYR A 387 -24.72 30.87 2.67
CA TYR A 387 -24.83 31.86 3.74
C TYR A 387 -23.57 32.71 3.86
N SER A 388 -23.74 34.01 4.15
CA SER A 388 -22.64 34.91 4.48
C SER A 388 -22.02 34.60 5.85
N SER A 389 -20.72 34.82 5.96
CA SER A 389 -20.01 34.91 7.24
C SER A 389 -19.04 36.10 7.21
N LYS A 390 -18.76 36.67 8.39
CA LYS A 390 -17.79 37.75 8.53
C LYS A 390 -16.36 37.25 8.27
N ASP A 391 -16.12 35.99 8.58
CA ASP A 391 -14.82 35.35 8.51
C ASP A 391 -14.93 33.90 8.02
N GLY A 392 -13.90 33.50 7.28
CA GLY A 392 -13.55 32.12 6.95
C GLY A 392 -12.08 31.88 7.25
N GLN A 393 -11.69 30.61 7.42
CA GLN A 393 -10.35 30.25 7.84
C GLN A 393 -9.72 29.27 6.87
N ILE A 394 -8.44 29.47 6.57
CA ILE A 394 -7.63 28.49 5.86
C ILE A 394 -6.37 28.20 6.66
N THR A 395 -5.83 27.00 6.50
CA THR A 395 -4.54 26.63 7.07
C THR A 395 -3.49 26.66 5.96
N MET A 396 -2.38 27.35 6.22
CA MET A 396 -1.23 27.43 5.31
C MET A 396 0.05 27.07 6.07
N ARG A 397 1.13 26.77 5.36
CA ARG A 397 2.46 26.74 5.97
C ARG A 397 3.07 28.13 5.92
N ASP A 398 3.60 28.60 7.05
CA ASP A 398 4.35 29.84 7.10
C ASP A 398 5.56 29.73 6.16
N PRO A 399 5.80 30.71 5.26
CA PRO A 399 6.94 30.66 4.34
C PRO A 399 8.31 30.66 5.04
N ILE A 400 8.38 31.13 6.29
CA ILE A 400 9.62 31.32 7.04
C ILE A 400 9.98 30.05 7.81
N ASP A 401 9.08 29.57 8.67
CA ASP A 401 9.36 28.44 9.58
C ASP A 401 8.65 27.13 9.19
N LYS A 402 7.81 27.15 8.15
CA LYS A 402 7.03 26.02 7.64
C LYS A 402 6.00 25.46 8.62
N MET A 403 5.76 26.13 9.75
CA MET A 403 4.73 25.75 10.71
C MET A 403 3.34 26.06 10.14
N PRO A 404 2.32 25.25 10.48
CA PRO A 404 0.95 25.55 10.09
C PRO A 404 0.46 26.84 10.78
N VAL A 405 0.02 27.80 9.99
CA VAL A 405 -0.58 29.06 10.42
C VAL A 405 -2.01 29.13 9.91
N LEU A 406 -2.89 29.65 10.76
CA LEU A 406 -4.30 29.85 10.44
C LEU A 406 -4.53 31.28 9.95
N ILE A 407 -5.06 31.41 8.73
CA ILE A 407 -5.29 32.69 8.06
C ILE A 407 -6.78 32.97 8.03
N ASN A 408 -7.17 34.12 8.60
CA ASN A 408 -8.54 34.62 8.54
C ASN A 408 -8.77 35.38 7.22
N ILE A 409 -9.85 35.04 6.52
CA ILE A 409 -10.33 35.71 5.32
C ILE A 409 -11.63 36.42 5.68
N SER A 410 -11.66 37.74 5.51
CA SER A 410 -12.87 38.53 5.78
C SER A 410 -13.90 38.37 4.66
N ASP A 411 -15.17 38.53 5.01
CA ASP A 411 -16.30 38.59 4.08
C ASP A 411 -16.33 37.38 3.16
N VAL A 412 -16.84 36.27 3.69
CA VAL A 412 -16.92 35.00 2.97
C VAL A 412 -18.36 34.59 2.75
N PHE A 413 -18.57 33.77 1.74
CA PHE A 413 -19.86 33.16 1.43
C PHE A 413 -19.68 31.65 1.35
N TYR A 414 -20.34 30.91 2.23
CA TYR A 414 -20.30 29.46 2.25
C TYR A 414 -21.37 28.93 1.30
N VAL A 415 -20.92 28.45 0.16
CA VAL A 415 -21.70 27.96 -0.98
C VAL A 415 -22.25 26.57 -0.69
N THR A 416 -23.57 26.46 -0.76
CA THR A 416 -24.30 25.18 -0.80
C THR A 416 -24.63 24.77 -2.23
N GLU A 417 -24.85 25.75 -3.12
CA GLU A 417 -25.17 25.56 -4.53
C GLU A 417 -24.56 26.69 -5.39
N ILE A 418 -24.09 26.35 -6.57
CA ILE A 418 -23.73 27.25 -7.66
C ILE A 418 -24.72 26.92 -8.77
N VAL A 419 -25.67 27.82 -9.01
CA VAL A 419 -26.78 27.56 -9.93
C VAL A 419 -26.23 27.33 -11.33
N GLY A 420 -26.59 26.20 -11.94
CA GLY A 420 -26.14 25.81 -13.28
C GLY A 420 -24.77 25.13 -13.32
N TRP A 421 -24.20 24.76 -12.18
CA TRP A 421 -22.92 24.04 -12.09
C TRP A 421 -23.05 22.83 -11.17
N THR A 422 -22.32 21.77 -11.48
CA THR A 422 -22.25 20.55 -10.68
C THR A 422 -20.79 20.26 -10.35
N PRO A 423 -20.43 20.03 -9.07
CA PRO A 423 -19.09 19.59 -8.69
C PRO A 423 -18.91 18.11 -9.01
N TYR A 424 -17.76 17.80 -9.59
CA TYR A 424 -17.28 16.46 -9.86
C TYR A 424 -15.97 16.21 -9.10
N THR A 425 -15.68 14.95 -8.85
CA THR A 425 -14.35 14.49 -8.42
C THR A 425 -13.82 13.50 -9.44
N GLY A 426 -12.51 13.54 -9.71
CA GLY A 426 -11.84 12.60 -10.61
C GLY A 426 -10.37 12.43 -10.25
N ILE A 427 -9.75 11.41 -10.80
CA ILE A 427 -8.30 11.16 -10.67
C ILE A 427 -7.61 11.89 -11.82
N ALA A 428 -6.76 12.86 -11.51
CA ALA A 428 -6.02 13.59 -12.53
C ALA A 428 -4.90 12.73 -13.11
N ILE A 429 -4.72 12.78 -14.43
CA ILE A 429 -3.56 12.22 -15.13
C ILE A 429 -2.54 13.35 -15.32
N SER A 430 -1.32 13.17 -14.82
CA SER A 430 -0.22 14.11 -15.08
C SER A 430 0.30 13.97 -16.51
N SER A 431 1.05 14.97 -16.97
CA SER A 431 1.58 15.01 -18.34
C SER A 431 2.49 13.83 -18.70
N ASP A 432 3.09 13.17 -17.70
CA ASP A 432 3.93 11.97 -17.82
C ASP A 432 3.13 10.64 -17.70
N GLY A 433 1.79 10.71 -17.64
CA GLY A 433 0.92 9.53 -17.58
C GLY A 433 0.74 8.91 -16.19
N LYS A 434 1.33 9.50 -15.14
CA LYS A 434 1.09 9.06 -13.76
C LYS A 434 -0.31 9.47 -13.30
N LEU A 435 -0.93 8.63 -12.48
CA LEU A 435 -2.17 8.97 -11.80
C LEU A 435 -1.89 9.74 -10.51
N ASN A 436 -2.70 10.76 -10.23
CA ASN A 436 -2.68 11.38 -8.92
C ASN A 436 -3.23 10.41 -7.86
N ASN A 437 -2.54 10.31 -6.72
CA ASN A 437 -2.97 9.45 -5.61
C ASN A 437 -4.25 9.95 -4.94
N GLU A 438 -4.57 11.24 -5.08
CA GLU A 438 -5.78 11.87 -4.55
C GLU A 438 -6.77 12.26 -5.65
N ARG A 439 -8.05 12.14 -5.33
CA ARG A 439 -9.13 12.67 -6.17
C ARG A 439 -9.16 14.19 -6.08
N SER A 440 -9.19 14.82 -7.24
CA SER A 440 -9.29 16.27 -7.38
C SER A 440 -10.72 16.66 -7.71
N ARG A 441 -11.19 17.73 -7.09
CA ARG A 441 -12.49 18.35 -7.40
C ARG A 441 -12.38 19.27 -8.60
N PHE A 442 -13.41 19.32 -9.43
CA PHE A 442 -13.59 20.31 -10.49
C PHE A 442 -15.10 20.57 -10.71
N TRP A 443 -15.44 21.58 -11.50
CA TRP A 443 -16.83 22.00 -11.71
C TRP A 443 -17.19 21.96 -13.17
N LEU A 444 -18.32 21.34 -13.50
CA LEU A 444 -18.86 21.33 -14.86
C LEU A 444 -20.16 22.13 -14.90
N LYS A 445 -20.29 22.95 -15.95
CA LYS A 445 -21.54 23.65 -16.25
C LYS A 445 -22.58 22.64 -16.71
N ASN A 446 -23.79 22.75 -16.18
CA ASN A 446 -24.91 21.90 -16.56
C ASN A 446 -25.28 22.20 -18.02
N LYS A 447 -25.55 21.15 -18.80
CA LYS A 447 -25.92 21.26 -20.22
C LYS A 447 -27.33 21.79 -20.41
#